data_AF-A0A1H0UYK0-F1
#
_entry.id   AF-A0A1H0UYK0-F1
#
_cell.length_a   1.000
_cell.length_b   1.000
_cell.length_c   1.000
_cell.angle_alpha   90.00
_cell.angle_beta   90.00
_cell.angle_gamma   90.00
#
_symmetry.space_group_name_H-M   'P 1'
#
loop_
_entity.id
_entity.type
_entity.pdbx_description
1 polymer ?
#
loop_
_entity_poly.entity_id
_entity_poly.type
_entity_poly.pdbx_seq_one_letter_code
_entity_poly.pdbx_strand_id
1 'polypeptide(L)'
;MVDLNWNKLRVTGTLLVLLSSFSVAKATICDVDKTPESPPLMTSSLLIGDIGNGPNFKHDYTELNPLGIDAEFEGATSIDSYSWLSTKRFTHPYSAEISNQYARCGNQSLKVELHPGNKASNGWRSEARDKNHAVQGSEVWYAISVYLPAWSYFDGVRAENFPSFDPRPDKDSTNYYVLNQFHDQKVLPTEVVRKSSPPLALRYKQGQLYLTLMNQAIYEDYRRRGTDGDGVVIWKSDHSESLKDQWLDLVYQIRWSHKEQKINVTDPGFVRVWMNGKLLVECHGDIGYNDRYGTYFKFGVYAKRNIAGPRVAFFDRYLRGVKHIGSTDVFSQQYRKIVRALQFQLSGNIPYLDDNSNEDLGPLRVRCESLKD
;
A
#
# COMPACT_ATOMS: atom_id res chain seq x y z
N MET A 1 -16.48 -48.60 -20.18
CA MET A 1 -15.65 -49.77 -19.83
C MET A 1 -14.22 -49.47 -20.24
N VAL A 2 -13.41 -49.03 -19.29
CA VAL A 2 -11.95 -48.96 -19.39
C VAL A 2 -11.45 -49.46 -18.04
N ASP A 3 -10.85 -50.66 -18.06
CA ASP A 3 -10.32 -51.35 -16.90
C ASP A 3 -9.01 -50.70 -16.42
N LEU A 4 -8.90 -50.49 -15.10
CA LEU A 4 -7.66 -50.10 -14.43
C LEU A 4 -7.01 -51.35 -13.84
N ASN A 5 -5.81 -51.66 -14.33
CA ASN A 5 -5.04 -52.83 -13.95
C ASN A 5 -4.13 -52.53 -12.76
N TRP A 6 -4.37 -53.22 -11.64
CA TRP A 6 -3.50 -53.25 -10.46
C TRP A 6 -2.55 -54.44 -10.55
N ASN A 7 -1.24 -54.19 -10.38
CA ASN A 7 -0.25 -54.99 -9.64
C ASN A 7 1.17 -54.87 -10.24
N LYS A 8 2.11 -54.31 -9.47
CA LYS A 8 3.15 -55.12 -8.81
C LYS A 8 4.09 -54.29 -7.92
N LEU A 9 4.21 -54.77 -6.69
CA LEU A 9 5.18 -54.47 -5.64
C LEU A 9 6.64 -54.39 -6.13
N ARG A 10 7.45 -53.56 -5.44
CA ARG A 10 8.59 -54.09 -4.66
C ARG A 10 8.98 -53.17 -3.50
N VAL A 11 8.90 -53.75 -2.30
CA VAL A 11 9.44 -53.28 -1.03
C VAL A 11 10.88 -53.79 -0.93
N THR A 12 11.82 -52.90 -0.61
CA THR A 12 13.05 -53.25 0.10
C THR A 12 13.39 -52.09 1.02
N GLY A 13 13.22 -52.31 2.32
CA GLY A 13 13.60 -51.36 3.36
C GLY A 13 15.08 -51.48 3.71
N THR A 14 15.62 -50.39 4.25
CA THR A 14 16.73 -50.42 5.19
C THR A 14 16.45 -49.40 6.28
N LEU A 15 16.17 -49.92 7.47
CA LEU A 15 16.04 -49.21 8.73
C LEU A 15 17.46 -49.02 9.30
N LEU A 16 17.90 -47.78 9.51
CA LEU A 16 19.12 -47.51 10.28
C LEU A 16 18.75 -46.72 11.54
N VAL A 17 18.79 -47.43 12.66
CA VAL A 17 18.73 -46.90 14.02
C VAL A 17 20.16 -46.54 14.42
N LEU A 18 20.41 -45.30 14.81
CA LEU A 18 21.61 -44.93 15.57
C LEU A 18 21.20 -44.16 16.81
N LEU A 19 21.47 -44.78 17.96
CA LEU A 19 21.35 -44.25 19.30
C LEU A 19 22.67 -43.59 19.73
N SER A 20 22.50 -42.63 20.64
CA SER A 20 23.42 -42.17 21.69
C SER A 20 24.66 -41.37 21.29
N SER A 21 24.76 -40.16 21.84
CA SER A 21 25.86 -39.72 22.72
C SER A 21 25.55 -38.34 23.30
N PHE A 22 25.27 -38.29 24.60
CA PHE A 22 25.35 -37.07 25.41
C PHE A 22 26.82 -36.67 25.58
N SER A 23 27.14 -35.40 25.41
CA SER A 23 28.36 -34.80 25.97
C SER A 23 28.00 -33.49 26.68
N VAL A 24 28.15 -33.55 27.99
CA VAL A 24 28.13 -32.46 28.95
C VAL A 24 29.42 -31.66 28.78
N ALA A 25 29.31 -30.37 28.44
CA ALA A 25 30.43 -29.44 28.58
C ALA A 25 30.22 -28.59 29.85
N LYS A 26 31.24 -28.68 30.70
CA LYS A 26 31.35 -28.08 32.03
C LYS A 26 31.30 -26.55 31.97
N ALA A 27 30.53 -25.97 32.88
CA ALA A 27 30.71 -24.62 33.35
C ALA A 27 31.99 -24.52 34.18
N THR A 28 32.78 -23.47 33.94
CA THR A 28 33.88 -23.05 34.81
C THR A 28 33.47 -21.73 35.45
N ILE A 29 33.38 -21.72 36.78
CA ILE A 29 33.29 -20.55 37.66
C ILE A 29 34.63 -20.45 38.39
N CYS A 30 35.17 -19.23 38.48
CA CYS A 30 36.12 -18.63 39.44
C CYS A 30 36.61 -17.34 38.76
N ASP A 31 36.77 -16.16 39.36
CA ASP A 31 36.60 -15.64 40.72
C ASP A 31 36.72 -14.09 40.58
N VAL A 32 35.85 -13.30 41.22
CA VAL A 32 36.12 -12.43 42.39
C VAL A 32 36.88 -11.12 42.11
N ASP A 33 36.14 -10.04 42.37
CA ASP A 33 36.48 -8.70 42.89
C ASP A 33 37.66 -7.90 42.32
N LYS A 34 37.31 -6.69 41.83
CA LYS A 34 37.88 -5.40 42.27
C LYS A 34 37.16 -4.20 41.61
N THR A 35 36.32 -3.53 42.38
CA THR A 35 36.19 -2.06 42.40
C THR A 35 36.66 -1.61 43.80
N PRO A 36 37.11 -0.37 44.05
CA PRO A 36 36.72 0.88 43.41
C PRO A 36 37.90 1.83 43.06
N GLU A 37 37.61 2.87 42.29
CA GLU A 37 37.95 4.28 42.59
C GLU A 37 37.63 5.16 41.37
N SER A 38 36.77 6.17 41.60
CA SER A 38 36.50 7.28 40.70
C SER A 38 37.37 8.48 41.10
N PRO A 39 38.07 9.12 40.15
CA PRO A 39 37.98 10.58 39.97
C PRO A 39 38.26 11.04 38.52
N PRO A 40 38.28 12.34 38.21
CA PRO A 40 37.29 13.39 38.45
C PRO A 40 36.64 13.87 37.13
N LEU A 41 35.60 14.71 37.25
CA LEU A 41 34.96 15.43 36.16
C LEU A 41 35.97 16.24 35.32
N MET A 42 36.15 15.84 34.06
CA MET A 42 36.79 16.64 33.01
C MET A 42 35.70 17.12 32.05
N THR A 43 35.43 18.43 32.07
CA THR A 43 34.64 19.12 31.06
C THR A 43 35.40 19.12 29.73
N SER A 44 35.03 18.24 28.80
CA SER A 44 35.52 18.31 27.42
C SER A 44 34.68 19.31 26.63
N SER A 45 35.22 20.51 26.45
CA SER A 45 34.83 21.44 25.39
C SER A 45 35.10 20.75 24.04
N LEU A 46 34.02 20.32 23.37
CA LEU A 46 34.09 19.79 22.02
C LEU A 46 34.41 20.96 21.07
N LEU A 47 35.66 21.07 20.66
CA LEU A 47 36.08 21.84 19.49
C LEU A 47 35.41 21.23 18.26
N ILE A 48 34.35 21.88 17.77
CA ILE A 48 33.78 21.62 16.45
C ILE A 48 34.82 22.12 15.45
N GLY A 49 35.62 21.19 14.92
CA GLY A 49 36.45 21.43 13.75
C GLY A 49 35.59 21.55 12.52
N ASP A 50 35.78 22.65 11.78
CA ASP A 50 35.25 22.90 10.45
C ASP A 50 35.47 21.69 9.53
N ILE A 51 34.38 21.05 9.13
CA ILE A 51 34.37 20.11 8.01
C ILE A 51 33.85 20.87 6.80
N GLY A 52 34.69 20.89 5.76
CA GLY A 52 34.60 21.78 4.62
C GLY A 52 33.30 21.72 3.82
N ASN A 53 33.05 22.87 3.19
CA ASN A 53 32.03 23.12 2.17
C ASN A 53 32.02 22.05 1.06
N GLY A 54 31.14 21.06 1.19
CA GLY A 54 30.63 20.28 0.05
C GLY A 54 29.56 21.07 -0.71
N PRO A 55 29.26 20.72 -1.98
CA PRO A 55 28.36 21.50 -2.82
C PRO A 55 26.98 21.64 -2.19
N ASN A 56 26.55 22.89 -2.03
CA ASN A 56 25.26 23.32 -1.54
C ASN A 56 24.11 22.72 -2.38
N PHE A 57 23.67 21.51 -2.07
CA PHE A 57 22.31 21.09 -2.34
C PHE A 57 21.41 21.70 -1.27
N LYS A 58 21.09 23.00 -1.42
CA LYS A 58 19.96 23.61 -0.72
C LYS A 58 18.70 22.97 -1.29
N HIS A 59 18.31 21.83 -0.73
CA HIS A 59 16.93 21.40 -0.88
C HIS A 59 16.09 22.19 0.12
N ASP A 60 15.49 23.26 -0.39
CA ASP A 60 14.56 24.12 0.31
C ASP A 60 13.26 23.34 0.57
N TYR A 61 13.16 22.69 1.74
CA TYR A 61 12.00 21.88 2.14
C TYR A 61 11.15 22.56 3.23
N THR A 62 11.37 23.85 3.48
CA THR A 62 10.75 24.57 4.60
C THR A 62 9.30 25.02 4.40
N GLU A 63 8.67 24.77 3.25
CA GLU A 63 7.29 25.23 2.99
C GLU A 63 6.38 24.23 2.24
N LEU A 64 6.50 22.92 2.48
CA LEU A 64 5.50 21.95 1.97
C LEU A 64 4.24 21.96 2.86
N ASN A 65 3.43 22.98 2.60
CA ASN A 65 2.02 23.18 2.92
C ASN A 65 1.39 22.14 3.90
N PRO A 66 1.22 22.49 5.19
CA PRO A 66 0.45 21.69 6.15
C PRO A 66 -1.07 21.72 5.88
N LEU A 67 -1.53 22.48 4.88
CA LEU A 67 -2.92 22.56 4.48
C LEU A 67 -3.27 21.36 3.60
N GLY A 68 -4.30 20.63 4.00
CA GLY A 68 -4.73 19.43 3.31
C GLY A 68 -5.00 19.67 1.83
N ILE A 69 -4.79 18.64 1.02
CA ILE A 69 -5.27 18.63 -0.37
C ILE A 69 -6.74 18.18 -0.32
N ASP A 70 -7.60 18.88 -1.06
CA ASP A 70 -8.96 18.47 -1.40
C ASP A 70 -9.17 18.71 -2.90
N ALA A 71 -9.42 17.64 -3.65
CA ALA A 71 -9.55 17.69 -5.09
C ALA A 71 -10.75 16.85 -5.54
N GLU A 72 -11.77 17.55 -6.03
CA GLU A 72 -13.00 17.02 -6.64
C GLU A 72 -12.93 17.00 -8.17
N PHE A 73 -11.82 17.43 -8.75
CA PHE A 73 -11.60 17.56 -10.20
C PHE A 73 -12.60 18.46 -10.98
N GLU A 74 -13.42 19.23 -10.26
CA GLU A 74 -14.40 20.17 -10.83
C GLU A 74 -13.78 21.45 -11.39
N GLY A 75 -14.38 21.96 -12.48
CA GLY A 75 -14.04 23.22 -13.14
C GLY A 75 -12.72 23.23 -13.91
N ALA A 76 -11.94 22.15 -13.84
CA ALA A 76 -10.67 22.06 -14.55
C ALA A 76 -10.87 21.64 -16.02
N THR A 77 -10.11 22.28 -16.90
CA THR A 77 -10.01 21.93 -18.31
C THR A 77 -8.81 21.03 -18.60
N SER A 78 -7.86 20.94 -17.66
CA SER A 78 -6.66 20.10 -17.78
C SER A 78 -6.17 19.65 -16.40
N ILE A 79 -5.61 18.44 -16.34
CA ILE A 79 -4.98 17.88 -15.15
C ILE A 79 -3.73 18.66 -14.71
N ASP A 80 -3.08 19.39 -15.62
CA ASP A 80 -1.90 20.20 -15.30
C ASP A 80 -2.25 21.46 -14.48
N SER A 81 -3.54 21.80 -14.34
CA SER A 81 -4.00 22.88 -13.46
C SER A 81 -3.79 22.56 -11.96
N TYR A 82 -3.63 21.28 -11.60
CA TYR A 82 -3.42 20.85 -10.22
C TYR A 82 -1.94 20.89 -9.83
N SER A 83 -1.49 22.04 -9.32
CA SER A 83 -0.08 22.28 -8.98
C SER A 83 0.52 21.30 -7.96
N TRP A 84 -0.30 20.71 -7.07
CA TRP A 84 0.11 19.68 -6.11
C TRP A 84 0.35 18.30 -6.75
N LEU A 85 -0.15 18.09 -7.97
CA LEU A 85 -0.07 16.82 -8.67
C LEU A 85 1.07 16.82 -9.68
N SER A 86 1.81 15.72 -9.75
CA SER A 86 2.82 15.49 -10.78
C SER A 86 2.27 14.57 -11.85
N THR A 87 2.23 15.09 -13.08
CA THR A 87 1.73 14.43 -14.30
C THR A 87 2.84 13.80 -15.14
N LYS A 88 4.09 13.78 -14.64
CA LYS A 88 5.29 13.29 -15.38
C LYS A 88 5.21 11.84 -15.86
N ARG A 89 4.27 11.04 -15.37
CA ARG A 89 4.07 9.63 -15.77
C ARG A 89 2.84 9.43 -16.64
N PHE A 90 2.20 10.50 -17.09
CA PHE A 90 1.27 10.50 -18.21
C PHE A 90 2.09 10.76 -19.47
N THR A 91 2.33 9.69 -20.24
CA THR A 91 3.29 9.73 -21.37
C THR A 91 2.64 10.08 -22.69
N HIS A 92 1.31 10.12 -22.72
CA HIS A 92 0.51 10.45 -23.89
C HIS A 92 -0.65 11.38 -23.49
N PRO A 93 -1.20 12.17 -24.43
CA PRO A 93 -2.35 13.05 -24.16
C PRO A 93 -3.58 12.32 -23.62
N TYR A 94 -3.80 11.07 -24.03
CA TYR A 94 -4.91 10.23 -23.54
C TYR A 94 -4.63 9.57 -22.18
N SER A 95 -3.39 9.64 -21.66
CA SER A 95 -3.04 8.94 -20.42
C SER A 95 -3.83 9.47 -19.21
N ALA A 96 -4.25 10.73 -19.27
CA ALA A 96 -5.07 11.37 -18.26
C ALA A 96 -5.89 12.51 -18.85
N GLU A 97 -7.19 12.56 -18.56
CA GLU A 97 -8.07 13.66 -18.94
C GLU A 97 -9.09 13.96 -17.84
N ILE A 98 -9.52 15.22 -17.73
CA ILE A 98 -10.69 15.58 -16.92
C ILE A 98 -11.91 15.15 -17.74
N SER A 99 -12.71 14.24 -17.20
CA SER A 99 -13.81 13.59 -17.90
C SER A 99 -15.13 13.84 -17.18
N ASN A 100 -16.20 14.01 -17.96
CA ASN A 100 -17.57 14.07 -17.48
C ASN A 100 -18.33 12.74 -17.64
N GLN A 101 -17.63 11.65 -17.99
CA GLN A 101 -18.27 10.36 -18.23
C GLN A 101 -18.77 9.71 -16.94
N TYR A 102 -17.97 9.80 -15.88
CA TYR A 102 -18.30 9.34 -14.54
C TYR A 102 -17.77 10.38 -13.55
N ALA A 103 -18.54 10.68 -12.51
CA ALA A 103 -18.13 11.56 -11.43
C ALA A 103 -18.62 10.98 -10.10
N ARG A 104 -17.82 11.07 -9.03
CA ARG A 104 -18.23 10.65 -7.68
C ARG A 104 -19.01 11.77 -7.01
N CYS A 105 -18.55 12.99 -7.21
CA CYS A 105 -19.23 14.24 -6.88
C CYS A 105 -19.24 15.17 -8.09
N GLY A 106 -20.15 16.13 -8.12
CA GLY A 106 -20.20 17.10 -9.22
C GLY A 106 -20.43 16.43 -10.58
N ASN A 107 -19.71 16.89 -11.60
CA ASN A 107 -19.86 16.48 -13.00
C ASN A 107 -18.55 16.01 -13.64
N GLN A 108 -17.42 16.07 -12.95
CA GLN A 108 -16.11 15.74 -13.50
C GLN A 108 -15.34 14.77 -12.60
N SER A 109 -14.44 13.99 -13.21
CA SER A 109 -13.43 13.21 -12.51
C SER A 109 -12.15 13.10 -13.34
N LEU A 110 -11.08 12.61 -12.75
CA LEU A 110 -9.88 12.25 -13.50
C LEU A 110 -10.04 10.87 -14.13
N LYS A 111 -10.12 10.81 -15.45
CA LYS A 111 -10.00 9.56 -16.20
C LYS A 111 -8.54 9.28 -16.50
N VAL A 112 -8.08 8.08 -16.20
CA VAL A 112 -6.71 7.61 -16.46
C VAL A 112 -6.76 6.40 -17.39
N GLU A 113 -6.00 6.45 -18.48
CA GLU A 113 -5.87 5.35 -19.42
C GLU A 113 -4.42 4.87 -19.53
N LEU A 114 -4.23 3.55 -19.50
CA LEU A 114 -2.97 2.90 -19.84
C LEU A 114 -3.17 2.06 -21.10
N HIS A 115 -2.41 2.32 -22.17
CA HIS A 115 -2.45 1.55 -23.41
C HIS A 115 -1.28 0.57 -23.53
N PRO A 116 -1.39 -0.48 -24.36
CA PRO A 116 -0.29 -1.39 -24.65
C PRO A 116 0.98 -0.64 -25.05
N GLY A 117 2.13 -1.05 -24.50
CA GLY A 117 3.43 -0.45 -24.81
C GLY A 117 3.73 0.87 -24.12
N ASN A 118 2.74 1.55 -23.51
CA ASN A 118 2.97 2.78 -22.75
C ASN A 118 3.88 2.50 -21.55
N LYS A 119 5.04 3.14 -21.51
CA LYS A 119 6.01 3.02 -20.43
C LYS A 119 6.39 4.39 -19.89
N ALA A 120 6.42 4.51 -18.57
CA ALA A 120 7.05 5.63 -17.90
C ALA A 120 8.03 5.09 -16.84
N SER A 121 9.26 5.59 -16.86
CA SER A 121 10.37 5.03 -16.07
C SER A 121 10.50 3.51 -16.30
N ASN A 122 10.62 2.71 -15.23
CA ASN A 122 10.85 1.25 -15.32
C ASN A 122 9.56 0.42 -15.24
N GLY A 123 8.45 0.89 -15.80
CA GLY A 123 7.21 0.10 -15.83
C GLY A 123 6.11 0.65 -16.75
N TRP A 124 5.10 -0.18 -16.98
CA TRP A 124 3.93 0.14 -17.79
C TRP A 124 2.92 0.90 -16.95
N ARG A 125 2.75 2.19 -17.19
CA ARG A 125 2.01 3.04 -16.24
C ARG A 125 1.48 4.33 -16.85
N SER A 126 0.35 4.74 -16.29
CA SER A 126 -0.24 6.08 -16.34
C SER A 126 -0.61 6.40 -14.90
N GLU A 127 0.24 7.16 -14.20
CA GLU A 127 0.06 7.42 -12.76
C GLU A 127 0.23 8.91 -12.46
N ALA A 128 -0.67 9.45 -11.65
CA ALA A 128 -0.46 10.72 -10.99
C ALA A 128 0.37 10.50 -9.71
N ARG A 129 1.16 11.50 -9.31
CA ARG A 129 1.89 11.50 -8.03
C ARG A 129 1.53 12.74 -7.22
N ASP A 130 1.16 12.56 -5.96
CA ASP A 130 1.17 13.65 -4.98
C ASP A 130 2.62 14.13 -4.80
N LYS A 131 2.87 15.42 -5.06
CA LYS A 131 4.19 16.02 -4.88
C LYS A 131 4.57 16.12 -3.41
N ASN A 132 3.59 16.15 -2.50
CA ASN A 132 3.81 16.17 -1.08
C ASN A 132 4.11 14.78 -0.53
N HIS A 133 4.92 14.73 0.52
CA HIS A 133 5.33 13.48 1.16
C HIS A 133 4.83 13.43 2.59
N ALA A 134 4.59 12.23 3.09
CA ALA A 134 4.41 12.04 4.52
C ALA A 134 5.73 12.32 5.24
N VAL A 135 5.63 12.89 6.43
CA VAL A 135 6.77 12.97 7.35
C VAL A 135 6.90 11.63 8.04
N GLN A 136 8.11 11.10 8.15
CA GLN A 136 8.33 9.85 8.88
C GLN A 136 7.91 10.02 10.35
N GLY A 137 7.23 9.03 10.92
CA GLY A 137 6.63 9.07 12.26
C GLY A 137 5.29 9.81 12.35
N SER A 138 4.92 10.58 11.32
CA SER A 138 3.64 11.31 11.31
C SER A 138 2.46 10.41 10.95
N GLU A 139 1.31 10.72 11.54
CA GLU A 139 0.03 10.21 11.08
C GLU A 139 -0.50 11.07 9.94
N VAL A 140 -0.87 10.42 8.84
CA VAL A 140 -1.44 11.07 7.66
C VAL A 140 -2.68 10.30 7.21
N TRP A 141 -3.68 11.06 6.83
CA TRP A 141 -4.92 10.57 6.25
C TRP A 141 -4.92 10.81 4.74
N TYR A 142 -5.39 9.81 4.00
CA TYR A 142 -5.62 9.89 2.56
C TYR A 142 -7.03 9.40 2.27
N ALA A 143 -7.74 10.04 1.35
CA ALA A 143 -8.95 9.48 0.77
C ALA A 143 -8.95 9.64 -0.74
N ILE A 144 -9.55 8.70 -1.44
CA ILE A 144 -9.73 8.74 -2.88
C ILE A 144 -10.85 7.79 -3.30
N SER A 145 -11.66 8.21 -4.27
CA SER A 145 -12.68 7.38 -4.89
C SER A 145 -12.15 6.82 -6.21
N VAL A 146 -12.36 5.53 -6.44
CA VAL A 146 -11.93 4.83 -7.66
C VAL A 146 -13.14 4.17 -8.33
N TYR A 147 -13.29 4.36 -9.64
CA TYR A 147 -14.32 3.68 -10.44
C TYR A 147 -13.67 2.86 -11.55
N LEU A 148 -14.05 1.58 -11.62
CA LEU A 148 -13.57 0.63 -12.62
C LEU A 148 -14.73 0.28 -13.55
N PRO A 149 -14.78 0.78 -14.80
CA PRO A 149 -15.87 0.46 -15.71
C PRO A 149 -15.90 -1.04 -16.05
N ALA A 150 -17.08 -1.65 -16.20
CA ALA A 150 -17.17 -3.04 -16.62
C ALA A 150 -16.84 -3.24 -18.10
N TRP A 151 -16.88 -2.19 -18.92
CA TRP A 151 -16.51 -2.24 -20.34
C TRP A 151 -15.01 -2.01 -20.57
N SER A 152 -14.48 -2.42 -21.72
CA SER A 152 -13.07 -2.20 -22.13
C SER A 152 -13.00 -1.73 -23.57
N TYR A 153 -11.79 -1.37 -24.01
CA TYR A 153 -11.47 -1.23 -25.43
C TYR A 153 -10.77 -2.49 -25.93
N PHE A 154 -11.22 -3.01 -27.06
CA PHE A 154 -10.53 -4.07 -27.79
C PHE A 154 -10.38 -3.65 -29.25
N ASP A 155 -9.14 -3.62 -29.74
CA ASP A 155 -8.82 -3.23 -31.12
C ASP A 155 -9.40 -1.86 -31.54
N GLY A 156 -9.32 -0.87 -30.62
CA GLY A 156 -9.87 0.48 -30.86
C GLY A 156 -11.39 0.59 -30.78
N VAL A 157 -12.12 -0.51 -30.58
CA VAL A 157 -13.58 -0.51 -30.42
C VAL A 157 -13.94 -0.67 -28.95
N ARG A 158 -14.84 0.19 -28.45
CA ARG A 158 -15.44 0.02 -27.12
C ARG A 158 -16.23 -1.29 -27.16
N ALA A 159 -15.79 -2.25 -26.39
CA ALA A 159 -16.39 -3.57 -26.35
C ALA A 159 -17.03 -3.76 -24.98
N GLU A 160 -18.35 -3.58 -24.95
CA GLU A 160 -19.16 -3.63 -23.73
C GLU A 160 -19.06 -4.99 -23.02
N ASN A 161 -18.74 -6.05 -23.78
CA ASN A 161 -18.59 -7.42 -23.28
C ASN A 161 -17.14 -7.81 -22.92
N PHE A 162 -16.19 -6.87 -22.95
CA PHE A 162 -14.83 -7.14 -22.52
C PHE A 162 -14.56 -6.38 -21.21
N PRO A 163 -14.22 -7.06 -20.11
CA PRO A 163 -13.93 -6.35 -18.89
C PRO A 163 -12.68 -5.45 -19.00
N SER A 164 -12.78 -4.18 -18.57
CA SER A 164 -11.66 -3.21 -18.57
C SER A 164 -10.40 -3.84 -17.97
N PHE A 165 -10.57 -4.50 -16.83
CA PHE A 165 -9.53 -5.21 -16.10
C PHE A 165 -9.72 -6.73 -16.17
N ASP A 166 -10.21 -7.27 -17.29
CA ASP A 166 -10.37 -8.71 -17.43
C ASP A 166 -9.03 -9.43 -17.27
N PRO A 167 -8.92 -10.44 -16.40
CA PRO A 167 -7.98 -11.52 -16.58
C PRO A 167 -8.40 -12.36 -17.80
N ARG A 168 -8.42 -11.76 -18.99
CA ARG A 168 -8.04 -12.60 -20.13
C ARG A 168 -6.73 -13.23 -19.72
N PRO A 169 -6.49 -14.51 -20.02
CA PRO A 169 -5.15 -15.04 -19.91
C PRO A 169 -4.29 -14.26 -20.92
N ASP A 170 -3.82 -13.07 -20.56
CA ASP A 170 -2.41 -12.81 -20.76
C ASP A 170 -1.74 -14.10 -20.32
N LYS A 171 -1.02 -14.75 -21.23
CA LYS A 171 -0.53 -16.12 -21.06
C LYS A 171 0.20 -16.36 -19.74
N ASP A 172 0.49 -15.30 -18.99
CA ASP A 172 0.92 -15.39 -17.63
C ASP A 172 -0.02 -14.68 -16.63
N SER A 173 -0.66 -15.51 -15.81
CA SER A 173 -1.57 -15.18 -14.71
C SER A 173 -0.93 -14.39 -13.56
N THR A 174 0.30 -13.88 -13.75
CA THR A 174 1.03 -13.14 -12.72
C THR A 174 0.91 -11.63 -12.86
N ASN A 175 0.32 -11.14 -13.95
CA ASN A 175 0.08 -9.71 -14.11
C ASN A 175 -0.96 -9.21 -13.09
N TYR A 176 -0.81 -7.95 -12.69
CA TYR A 176 -1.74 -7.24 -11.83
C TYR A 176 -1.65 -5.75 -12.15
N TYR A 177 -2.67 -5.03 -11.71
CA TYR A 177 -2.76 -3.58 -11.82
C TYR A 177 -2.64 -2.97 -10.44
N VAL A 178 -1.82 -1.95 -10.26
CA VAL A 178 -1.78 -1.15 -9.04
C VAL A 178 -2.58 0.11 -9.29
N LEU A 179 -3.63 0.29 -8.50
CA LEU A 179 -4.55 1.44 -8.61
C LEU A 179 -4.03 2.59 -7.77
N ASN A 180 -3.62 2.29 -6.53
CA ASN A 180 -3.14 3.26 -5.56
C ASN A 180 -1.90 2.68 -4.88
N GLN A 181 -0.87 3.49 -4.64
CA GLN A 181 0.33 3.03 -3.93
C GLN A 181 1.09 4.15 -3.23
N PHE A 182 1.73 3.77 -2.14
CA PHE A 182 2.62 4.60 -1.35
C PHE A 182 4.04 4.13 -1.61
N HIS A 183 4.92 5.03 -2.04
CA HIS A 183 6.29 4.69 -2.42
C HIS A 183 7.29 5.48 -1.57
N ASP A 184 8.41 4.85 -1.26
CA ASP A 184 9.52 5.46 -0.54
C ASP A 184 10.23 6.58 -1.29
N GLN A 185 10.97 7.39 -0.53
CA GLN A 185 11.91 8.35 -1.08
C GLN A 185 13.31 7.79 -0.96
N LYS A 186 13.83 7.30 -2.08
CA LYS A 186 15.21 6.82 -2.17
C LYS A 186 16.14 8.02 -2.01
N VAL A 187 16.78 8.17 -0.84
CA VAL A 187 17.67 9.32 -0.56
C VAL A 187 19.15 8.94 -0.44
N LEU A 188 19.52 7.66 -0.44
CA LEU A 188 20.94 7.31 -0.26
C LEU A 188 21.67 7.12 -1.60
N PRO A 189 22.70 7.94 -1.90
CA PRO A 189 23.56 7.77 -3.08
C PRO A 189 24.60 6.65 -2.90
N THR A 190 24.77 6.12 -1.68
CA THR A 190 25.85 5.17 -1.33
C THR A 190 25.39 3.71 -1.25
N GLU A 191 24.09 3.44 -1.27
CA GLU A 191 23.59 2.07 -1.33
C GLU A 191 23.25 1.71 -2.77
N VAL A 192 23.53 0.48 -3.17
CA VAL A 192 23.03 -0.07 -4.44
C VAL A 192 21.51 -0.14 -4.31
N VAL A 193 20.83 0.95 -4.67
CA VAL A 193 19.39 1.09 -4.41
C VAL A 193 18.63 0.19 -5.38
N ARG A 194 18.43 -1.07 -4.98
CA ARG A 194 17.54 -1.98 -5.69
C ARG A 194 16.13 -1.39 -5.73
N LYS A 195 15.36 -1.78 -6.73
CA LYS A 195 13.97 -1.39 -6.89
C LYS A 195 13.19 -1.91 -5.67
N SER A 196 12.78 -1.03 -4.78
CA SER A 196 11.91 -1.34 -3.66
C SER A 196 10.47 -1.41 -4.16
N SER A 197 9.72 -2.38 -3.66
CA SER A 197 8.26 -2.43 -3.84
C SER A 197 7.60 -1.34 -2.99
N PRO A 198 6.39 -0.87 -3.35
CA PRO A 198 5.71 0.13 -2.53
C PRO A 198 5.40 -0.41 -1.12
N PRO A 199 5.67 0.35 -0.04
CA PRO A 199 5.24 0.03 1.33
C PRO A 199 3.77 -0.36 1.49
N LEU A 200 2.88 0.25 0.72
CA LEU A 200 1.46 -0.08 0.72
C LEU A 200 0.91 0.09 -0.69
N ALA A 201 0.12 -0.88 -1.18
CA ALA A 201 -0.49 -0.79 -2.49
C ALA A 201 -1.84 -1.52 -2.56
N LEU A 202 -2.80 -0.88 -3.22
CA LEU A 202 -4.05 -1.50 -3.65
C LEU A 202 -3.86 -2.04 -5.06
N ARG A 203 -3.99 -3.36 -5.21
CA ARG A 203 -3.76 -4.08 -6.45
C ARG A 203 -5.05 -4.73 -6.92
N TYR A 204 -5.33 -4.70 -8.21
CA TYR A 204 -6.38 -5.45 -8.86
C TYR A 204 -5.76 -6.61 -9.64
N LYS A 205 -6.20 -7.83 -9.34
CA LYS A 205 -5.76 -9.06 -10.00
C LYS A 205 -6.91 -10.05 -10.07
N GLN A 206 -7.21 -10.56 -11.26
CA GLN A 206 -8.18 -11.64 -11.46
C GLN A 206 -9.55 -11.39 -10.80
N GLY A 207 -10.11 -10.18 -10.99
CA GLY A 207 -11.41 -9.84 -10.44
C GLY A 207 -11.42 -9.51 -8.95
N GLN A 208 -10.25 -9.38 -8.32
CA GLN A 208 -10.13 -9.13 -6.89
C GLN A 208 -9.20 -7.97 -6.59
N LEU A 209 -9.50 -7.29 -5.49
CA LEU A 209 -8.60 -6.34 -4.88
C LEU A 209 -7.73 -7.02 -3.81
N TYR A 210 -6.47 -6.61 -3.77
CA TYR A 210 -5.48 -7.03 -2.80
C TYR A 210 -4.85 -5.78 -2.20
N LEU A 211 -4.82 -5.71 -0.88
CA LEU A 211 -4.03 -4.71 -0.17
C LEU A 211 -2.75 -5.38 0.29
N THR A 212 -1.61 -4.92 -0.23
CA THR A 212 -0.29 -5.46 0.11
C THR A 212 0.49 -4.48 0.96
N LEU A 213 1.14 -4.98 2.01
CA LEU A 213 2.05 -4.25 2.89
C LEU A 213 3.49 -4.72 2.68
N MET A 214 4.42 -3.79 2.70
CA MET A 214 5.86 -4.03 2.67
C MET A 214 6.51 -3.17 3.76
N ASN A 215 7.39 -3.78 4.53
CA ASN A 215 8.24 -3.09 5.49
C ASN A 215 9.69 -3.56 5.36
N GLN A 216 10.59 -3.00 6.16
CA GLN A 216 12.02 -3.33 6.12
C GLN A 216 12.28 -4.84 6.27
N ALA A 217 11.69 -5.48 7.28
CA ALA A 217 11.89 -6.90 7.54
C ALA A 217 11.40 -7.79 6.39
N ILE A 218 10.24 -7.49 5.81
CA ILE A 218 9.70 -8.22 4.65
C ILE A 218 10.62 -8.02 3.42
N TYR A 219 11.10 -6.80 3.19
CA TYR A 219 12.02 -6.51 2.09
C TYR A 219 13.35 -7.23 2.23
N GLU A 220 13.94 -7.27 3.43
CA GLU A 220 15.17 -8.00 3.68
C GLU A 220 15.04 -9.50 3.48
N ASP A 221 13.86 -10.05 3.82
CA ASP A 221 13.56 -11.45 3.54
C ASP A 221 13.51 -11.74 2.03
N TYR A 222 12.77 -10.92 1.27
CA TYR A 222 12.75 -11.01 -0.19
C TYR A 222 14.15 -10.89 -0.82
N ARG A 223 14.96 -9.94 -0.30
CA ARG A 223 16.36 -9.76 -0.70
C ARG A 223 17.20 -11.01 -0.42
N ARG A 224 17.05 -11.62 0.75
CA ARG A 224 17.76 -12.87 1.12
C ARG A 224 17.39 -14.02 0.19
N ARG A 225 16.15 -14.08 -0.26
CA ARG A 225 15.65 -15.07 -1.23
C ARG A 225 15.97 -14.72 -2.70
N GLY A 226 16.54 -13.55 -2.97
CA GLY A 226 16.87 -13.11 -4.33
C GLY A 226 15.65 -12.78 -5.19
N THR A 227 14.56 -12.33 -4.59
CA THR A 227 13.31 -11.97 -5.29
C THR A 227 12.88 -10.54 -4.94
N ASP A 228 12.12 -9.87 -5.83
CA ASP A 228 11.72 -8.47 -5.60
C ASP A 228 10.47 -8.34 -4.71
N GLY A 229 9.63 -9.39 -4.62
CA GLY A 229 8.46 -9.47 -3.76
C GLY A 229 7.35 -8.45 -4.02
N ASP A 230 6.09 -8.81 -3.80
CA ASP A 230 4.96 -7.86 -3.92
C ASP A 230 4.46 -7.34 -2.56
N GLY A 231 5.18 -7.69 -1.48
CA GLY A 231 4.75 -7.48 -0.09
C GLY A 231 3.98 -8.69 0.44
N VAL A 232 3.38 -8.53 1.62
CA VAL A 232 2.44 -9.49 2.21
C VAL A 232 1.03 -8.99 1.96
N VAL A 233 0.11 -9.88 1.60
CA VAL A 233 -1.31 -9.55 1.45
C VAL A 233 -1.91 -9.41 2.85
N ILE A 234 -2.33 -8.19 3.21
CA ILE A 234 -2.97 -7.90 4.51
C ILE A 234 -4.50 -7.86 4.40
N TRP A 235 -5.03 -7.74 3.19
CA TRP A 235 -6.46 -7.89 2.92
C TRP A 235 -6.68 -8.29 1.45
N LYS A 236 -7.75 -9.04 1.22
CA LYS A 236 -8.17 -9.51 -0.11
C LYS A 236 -9.69 -9.42 -0.20
N SER A 237 -10.22 -8.92 -1.31
CA SER A 237 -11.66 -8.95 -1.57
C SER A 237 -12.13 -10.34 -1.98
N ASP A 238 -13.41 -10.62 -1.77
CA ASP A 238 -14.06 -11.72 -2.47
C ASP A 238 -14.00 -11.51 -3.99
N HIS A 239 -14.04 -12.60 -4.75
CA HIS A 239 -14.26 -12.53 -6.18
C HIS A 239 -15.66 -11.98 -6.40
N SER A 240 -15.78 -10.77 -6.95
CA SER A 240 -17.09 -10.35 -7.42
C SER A 240 -16.98 -9.33 -8.53
N GLU A 241 -17.85 -9.51 -9.52
CA GLU A 241 -18.18 -8.49 -10.52
C GLU A 241 -18.64 -7.19 -9.86
N SER A 242 -19.09 -7.26 -8.60
CA SER A 242 -19.50 -6.10 -7.81
C SER A 242 -18.46 -4.99 -7.73
N LEU A 243 -17.16 -5.27 -7.88
CA LEU A 243 -16.13 -4.22 -7.82
C LEU A 243 -16.12 -3.29 -9.05
N LYS A 244 -16.87 -3.62 -10.10
CA LYS A 244 -16.97 -2.84 -11.33
C LYS A 244 -18.26 -2.03 -11.35
N ASP A 245 -18.26 -0.98 -12.17
CA ASP A 245 -19.39 -0.08 -12.38
C ASP A 245 -19.94 0.61 -11.12
N GLN A 246 -19.14 0.66 -10.05
CA GLN A 246 -19.43 1.45 -8.87
C GLN A 246 -18.19 2.17 -8.36
N TRP A 247 -18.41 3.24 -7.60
CA TRP A 247 -17.34 3.95 -6.92
C TRP A 247 -16.90 3.20 -5.66
N LEU A 248 -15.59 3.06 -5.51
CA LEU A 248 -14.92 2.51 -4.34
C LEU A 248 -14.31 3.67 -3.56
N ASP A 249 -14.94 4.06 -2.45
CA ASP A 249 -14.48 5.14 -1.59
C ASP A 249 -13.45 4.59 -0.59
N LEU A 250 -12.17 4.86 -0.83
CA LEU A 250 -11.05 4.36 -0.03
C LEU A 250 -10.56 5.43 0.93
N VAL A 251 -10.36 5.05 2.19
CA VAL A 251 -9.74 5.90 3.21
C VAL A 251 -8.57 5.15 3.83
N TYR A 252 -7.44 5.83 3.96
CA TYR A 252 -6.23 5.32 4.61
C TYR A 252 -5.87 6.24 5.77
N GLN A 253 -5.67 5.65 6.96
CA GLN A 253 -5.05 6.31 8.10
C GLN A 253 -3.73 5.59 8.36
N ILE A 254 -2.61 6.30 8.19
CA ILE A 254 -1.30 5.67 8.22
C ILE A 254 -0.37 6.46 9.12
N ARG A 255 0.31 5.76 10.02
CA ARG A 255 1.51 6.25 10.70
C ARG A 255 2.72 5.45 10.21
N TRP A 256 3.56 6.09 9.41
CA TRP A 256 4.80 5.50 8.90
C TRP A 256 5.81 5.47 10.03
N SER A 257 6.18 4.30 10.53
CA SER A 257 7.11 4.17 11.65
C SER A 257 7.83 2.82 11.56
N HIS A 258 9.10 2.82 11.94
CA HIS A 258 9.96 1.64 11.96
C HIS A 258 10.80 1.66 13.24
N LYS A 259 10.82 0.54 13.98
CA LYS A 259 11.43 0.44 15.31
C LYS A 259 12.91 0.82 15.40
N GLU A 260 13.69 0.55 14.36
CA GLU A 260 15.14 0.84 14.37
C GLU A 260 15.48 2.28 13.92
N GLN A 261 14.48 3.16 13.82
CA GLN A 261 14.73 4.54 13.43
C GLN A 261 15.50 5.26 14.53
N LYS A 262 16.66 5.80 14.17
CA LYS A 262 17.48 6.69 15.03
C LYS A 262 16.88 8.10 15.17
N ILE A 263 15.70 8.32 14.61
CA ILE A 263 14.92 9.55 14.75
C ILE A 263 13.92 9.27 15.87
N ASN A 264 13.69 10.24 16.76
CA ASN A 264 12.87 10.15 17.98
C ASN A 264 11.37 9.82 17.74
N VAL A 265 11.07 8.73 17.04
CA VAL A 265 9.73 8.20 16.83
C VAL A 265 9.55 7.08 17.85
N THR A 266 8.89 7.40 18.96
CA THR A 266 8.61 6.42 20.03
C THR A 266 7.36 5.60 19.75
N ASP A 267 6.48 6.11 18.89
CA ASP A 267 5.18 5.51 18.67
C ASP A 267 5.23 4.41 17.60
N PRO A 268 4.56 3.27 17.81
CA PRO A 268 4.46 2.21 16.82
C PRO A 268 3.72 2.70 15.57
N GLY A 269 4.10 2.16 14.42
CA GLY A 269 3.41 2.40 13.16
C GLY A 269 2.08 1.68 13.14
N PHE A 270 1.18 2.19 12.31
CA PHE A 270 -0.06 1.49 12.01
C PHE A 270 -0.60 1.88 10.64
N VAL A 271 -1.46 1.02 10.09
CA VAL A 271 -2.28 1.29 8.91
C VAL A 271 -3.70 0.83 9.18
N ARG A 272 -4.66 1.72 8.94
CA ARG A 272 -6.08 1.38 8.87
C ARG A 272 -6.60 1.75 7.50
N VAL A 273 -7.38 0.85 6.90
CA VAL A 273 -7.98 1.08 5.58
C VAL A 273 -9.46 0.81 5.64
N TRP A 274 -10.25 1.74 5.13
CA TRP A 274 -11.69 1.58 4.93
C TRP A 274 -11.99 1.60 3.44
N MET A 275 -13.03 0.86 3.06
CA MET A 275 -13.64 0.91 1.73
C MET A 275 -15.15 1.01 1.90
N ASN A 276 -15.77 2.00 1.26
CA ASN A 276 -17.22 2.25 1.33
C ASN A 276 -17.73 2.33 2.79
N GLY A 277 -16.94 2.96 3.67
CA GLY A 277 -17.26 3.12 5.09
C GLY A 277 -16.99 1.91 5.99
N LYS A 278 -16.68 0.73 5.42
CA LYS A 278 -16.34 -0.48 6.18
C LYS A 278 -14.83 -0.58 6.40
N LEU A 279 -14.41 -0.81 7.65
CA LEU A 279 -13.02 -1.11 7.98
C LEU A 279 -12.63 -2.45 7.33
N LEU A 280 -11.61 -2.43 6.48
CA LEU A 280 -11.08 -3.61 5.80
C LEU A 280 -9.98 -4.28 6.60
N VAL A 281 -9.04 -3.47 7.10
CA VAL A 281 -7.87 -3.95 7.83
C VAL A 281 -7.37 -2.90 8.82
N GLU A 282 -6.83 -3.39 9.93
CA GLU A 282 -6.04 -2.62 10.88
C GLU A 282 -4.79 -3.42 11.23
N CYS A 283 -3.62 -2.89 10.85
CA CYS A 283 -2.33 -3.48 11.17
C CYS A 283 -1.50 -2.53 12.03
N HIS A 284 -0.79 -3.09 13.01
CA HIS A 284 0.12 -2.36 13.91
C HIS A 284 1.53 -2.94 13.83
N GLY A 285 2.54 -2.11 14.08
CA GLY A 285 3.96 -2.50 14.10
C GLY A 285 4.79 -1.67 13.12
N ASP A 286 5.79 -2.30 12.49
CA ASP A 286 6.63 -1.64 11.49
C ASP A 286 5.86 -1.43 10.18
N ILE A 287 5.66 -0.17 9.80
CA ILE A 287 4.95 0.27 8.60
C ILE A 287 5.89 1.11 7.73
N GLY A 288 6.23 0.55 6.57
CA GLY A 288 7.20 1.13 5.65
C GLY A 288 8.64 0.73 5.94
N TYR A 289 9.58 1.42 5.29
CA TYR A 289 11.00 1.12 5.37
C TYR A 289 11.70 1.94 6.45
N ASN A 290 12.93 1.55 6.77
CA ASN A 290 13.81 2.32 7.65
C ASN A 290 14.42 3.53 6.91
N ASP A 291 13.56 4.34 6.28
CA ASP A 291 13.98 5.53 5.54
C ASP A 291 13.93 6.78 6.41
N ARG A 292 14.79 7.76 6.08
CA ARG A 292 14.78 9.07 6.72
C ARG A 292 13.50 9.86 6.41
N TYR A 293 12.83 9.55 5.30
CA TYR A 293 11.67 10.30 4.82
C TYR A 293 10.48 9.36 4.66
N GLY A 294 9.29 9.89 4.91
CA GLY A 294 8.05 9.14 4.68
C GLY A 294 7.74 8.99 3.19
N THR A 295 6.63 8.31 2.93
CA THR A 295 6.24 7.93 1.57
C THR A 295 5.56 9.07 0.81
N TYR A 296 5.46 8.93 -0.51
CA TYR A 296 4.58 9.73 -1.35
C TYR A 296 3.49 8.87 -1.98
N PHE A 297 2.33 9.48 -2.21
CA PHE A 297 1.16 8.79 -2.76
C PHE A 297 1.12 8.88 -4.29
N LYS A 298 0.68 7.80 -4.92
CA LYS A 298 0.38 7.73 -6.36
C LYS A 298 -0.96 7.03 -6.57
N PHE A 299 -1.66 7.45 -7.61
CA PHE A 299 -2.88 6.80 -8.09
C PHE A 299 -2.93 6.82 -9.61
N GLY A 300 -3.64 5.87 -10.21
CA GLY A 300 -3.72 5.68 -11.65
C GLY A 300 -3.73 4.20 -12.01
N VAL A 301 -3.12 3.85 -13.14
CA VAL A 301 -2.99 2.45 -13.56
C VAL A 301 -1.52 2.14 -13.80
N TYR A 302 -0.96 1.26 -12.96
CA TYR A 302 0.35 0.64 -13.19
C TYR A 302 0.18 -0.86 -13.43
N ALA A 303 0.77 -1.39 -14.50
CA ALA A 303 0.81 -2.82 -14.77
C ALA A 303 2.22 -3.38 -14.53
N LYS A 304 2.30 -4.59 -13.94
CA LYS A 304 3.60 -5.28 -13.76
C LYS A 304 4.24 -5.64 -15.09
N ARG A 305 3.42 -6.02 -16.07
CA ARG A 305 3.83 -6.45 -17.41
C ARG A 305 3.10 -5.64 -18.47
N ASN A 306 3.51 -5.79 -19.73
CA ASN A 306 2.78 -5.19 -20.84
C ASN A 306 1.33 -5.71 -20.87
N ILE A 307 0.41 -4.88 -21.33
CA ILE A 307 -1.02 -5.18 -21.36
C ILE A 307 -1.47 -5.46 -22.80
N ALA A 308 -2.49 -6.31 -22.96
CA ALA A 308 -3.01 -6.69 -24.27
C ALA A 308 -3.96 -5.65 -24.88
N GLY A 309 -4.57 -4.80 -24.05
CA GLY A 309 -5.47 -3.74 -24.47
C GLY A 309 -5.54 -2.63 -23.43
N PRO A 310 -6.19 -1.50 -23.73
CA PRO A 310 -6.27 -0.37 -22.81
C PRO A 310 -6.88 -0.75 -21.46
N ARG A 311 -6.46 -0.04 -20.41
CA ARG A 311 -7.01 -0.10 -19.05
C ARG A 311 -7.43 1.29 -18.65
N VAL A 312 -8.69 1.43 -18.25
CA VAL A 312 -9.30 2.72 -17.91
C VAL A 312 -9.79 2.66 -16.47
N ALA A 313 -9.44 3.66 -15.67
CA ALA A 313 -10.00 3.87 -14.35
C ALA A 313 -10.30 5.36 -14.16
N PHE A 314 -11.31 5.67 -13.36
CA PHE A 314 -11.67 7.03 -12.99
C PHE A 314 -11.36 7.26 -11.52
N PHE A 315 -10.89 8.45 -11.20
CA PHE A 315 -10.46 8.86 -9.87
C PHE A 315 -11.11 10.19 -9.51
N ASP A 316 -11.62 10.29 -8.29
CA ASP A 316 -12.27 11.48 -7.79
C ASP A 316 -12.05 11.61 -6.28
N ARG A 317 -12.41 12.76 -5.68
CA ARG A 317 -12.37 13.04 -4.23
C ARG A 317 -11.01 12.75 -3.59
N TYR A 318 -9.92 13.18 -4.22
CA TYR A 318 -8.60 13.00 -3.60
C TYR A 318 -8.43 13.96 -2.42
N LEU A 319 -8.14 13.40 -1.25
CA LEU A 319 -7.88 14.14 -0.04
C LEU A 319 -6.57 13.68 0.61
N ARG A 320 -5.83 14.63 1.19
CA ARG A 320 -4.69 14.37 2.08
C ARG A 320 -4.73 15.33 3.26
N GLY A 321 -4.51 14.84 4.48
CA GLY A 321 -4.48 15.71 5.67
C GLY A 321 -3.82 15.09 6.89
N VAL A 322 -3.50 15.93 7.88
CA VAL A 322 -2.85 15.55 9.17
C VAL A 322 -3.83 15.39 10.33
N LYS A 323 -5.12 15.66 10.11
CA LYS A 323 -6.19 15.41 11.07
C LYS A 323 -7.17 14.41 10.48
N HIS A 324 -7.85 13.69 11.38
CA HIS A 324 -8.98 12.83 11.03
C HIS A 324 -9.89 13.57 10.04
N ILE A 325 -9.92 13.11 8.79
CA ILE A 325 -10.71 13.70 7.70
C ILE A 325 -12.23 13.61 7.99
N GLY A 326 -12.63 13.02 9.13
CA GLY A 326 -14.01 12.91 9.58
C GLY A 326 -14.47 13.79 10.76
N SER A 327 -13.83 14.92 11.13
CA SER A 327 -14.36 15.72 12.26
C SER A 327 -14.87 17.14 12.01
N THR A 328 -14.53 17.90 10.95
CA THR A 328 -15.04 19.29 10.87
C THR A 328 -15.38 19.90 9.51
N ASP A 329 -15.25 19.22 8.37
CA ASP A 329 -15.80 19.79 7.13
C ASP A 329 -16.27 18.72 6.14
N VAL A 330 -17.37 19.02 5.44
CA VAL A 330 -18.13 18.33 4.37
C VAL A 330 -18.14 16.79 4.37
N PHE A 331 -16.98 16.12 4.34
CA PHE A 331 -16.84 14.68 4.44
C PHE A 331 -17.40 14.10 5.74
N SER A 332 -17.30 14.79 6.88
CA SER A 332 -17.86 14.25 8.13
C SER A 332 -19.39 14.19 8.13
N GLN A 333 -20.08 15.10 7.43
CA GLN A 333 -21.54 15.08 7.36
C GLN A 333 -22.03 14.05 6.33
N GLN A 334 -21.37 13.92 5.18
CA GLN A 334 -21.71 12.90 4.19
C GLN A 334 -21.24 11.50 4.60
N TYR A 335 -20.07 11.32 5.20
CA TYR A 335 -19.61 10.05 5.75
C TYR A 335 -20.46 9.63 6.96
N ARG A 336 -20.82 10.54 7.88
CA ARG A 336 -21.80 10.21 8.94
C ARG A 336 -23.19 9.91 8.39
N LYS A 337 -23.63 10.56 7.31
CA LYS A 337 -24.90 10.24 6.64
C LYS A 337 -24.84 8.89 5.94
N ILE A 338 -23.73 8.53 5.28
CA ILE A 338 -23.53 7.23 4.63
C ILE A 338 -23.43 6.13 5.68
N VAL A 339 -22.64 6.30 6.74
CA VAL A 339 -22.54 5.35 7.85
C VAL A 339 -23.88 5.21 8.59
N ARG A 340 -24.63 6.30 8.83
CA ARG A 340 -25.98 6.23 9.43
C ARG A 340 -27.03 5.64 8.49
N ALA A 341 -26.98 5.93 7.19
CA ALA A 341 -27.92 5.37 6.21
C ALA A 341 -27.69 3.86 6.02
N LEU A 342 -26.44 3.40 6.03
CA LEU A 342 -26.09 1.98 5.99
C LEU A 342 -26.49 1.26 7.28
N GLN A 343 -26.39 1.91 8.45
CA GLN A 343 -26.93 1.38 9.71
C GLN A 343 -28.48 1.35 9.73
N PHE A 344 -29.14 2.29 9.03
CA PHE A 344 -30.60 2.36 8.93
C PHE A 344 -31.18 1.35 7.91
N GLN A 345 -30.48 1.05 6.82
CA GLN A 345 -30.89 0.04 5.83
C GLN A 345 -30.75 -1.41 6.33
N LEU A 346 -29.82 -1.66 7.26
CA LEU A 346 -29.64 -2.97 7.90
C LEU A 346 -30.59 -3.22 9.09
N SER A 347 -31.32 -2.20 9.54
CA SER A 347 -32.29 -2.29 10.65
C SER A 347 -33.76 -2.26 10.20
N GLY A 348 -34.01 -2.31 8.89
CA GLY A 348 -35.35 -2.34 8.32
C GLY A 348 -36.08 -3.67 8.52
N ASN A 349 -36.88 -3.74 9.60
CA ASN A 349 -37.91 -4.75 9.89
C ASN A 349 -37.44 -6.16 10.34
N ILE A 350 -36.72 -6.24 11.45
CA ILE A 350 -36.74 -7.44 12.30
C ILE A 350 -37.38 -7.04 13.63
N PRO A 351 -38.47 -7.69 14.09
CA PRO A 351 -38.99 -7.47 15.43
C PRO A 351 -37.90 -7.86 16.42
N TYR A 352 -37.67 -6.98 17.40
CA TYR A 352 -36.79 -7.16 18.55
C TYR A 352 -36.61 -8.65 18.92
N LEU A 353 -35.51 -9.25 18.49
CA LEU A 353 -35.07 -10.57 18.90
C LEU A 353 -33.90 -10.40 19.87
N ASP A 354 -34.02 -11.16 20.95
CA ASP A 354 -33.18 -11.21 22.14
C ASP A 354 -31.67 -11.29 21.82
N ASP A 355 -30.89 -10.58 22.64
CA ASP A 355 -29.52 -10.12 22.44
C ASP A 355 -28.48 -11.22 22.76
N ASN A 356 -28.64 -12.43 22.23
CA ASN A 356 -27.83 -13.60 22.65
C ASN A 356 -27.27 -14.48 21.52
N SER A 357 -27.00 -13.95 20.33
CA SER A 357 -26.13 -14.65 19.37
C SER A 357 -25.23 -13.70 18.58
N ASN A 358 -24.15 -13.28 19.24
CA ASN A 358 -22.97 -12.71 18.60
C ASN A 358 -22.22 -13.80 17.82
N GLU A 359 -22.45 -13.89 16.51
CA GLU A 359 -21.38 -14.28 15.60
C GLU A 359 -20.87 -13.02 14.90
N ASP A 360 -20.22 -12.19 15.71
CA ASP A 360 -19.44 -11.03 15.29
C ASP A 360 -18.12 -11.54 14.69
N LEU A 361 -18.03 -11.62 13.37
CA LEU A 361 -16.73 -11.67 12.69
C LEU A 361 -16.12 -10.27 12.76
N GLY A 362 -15.68 -9.89 13.96
CA GLY A 362 -14.99 -8.65 14.22
C GLY A 362 -13.80 -8.45 13.26
N PRO A 363 -13.34 -7.20 13.04
CA PRO A 363 -12.28 -6.92 12.09
C PRO A 363 -11.04 -7.76 12.41
N LEU A 364 -10.44 -8.35 11.37
CA LEU A 364 -9.20 -9.10 11.50
C LEU A 364 -8.10 -8.14 11.97
N ARG A 365 -7.79 -8.19 13.27
CA ARG A 365 -6.66 -7.47 13.85
C ARG A 365 -5.42 -8.29 13.57
N VAL A 366 -4.60 -7.84 12.63
CA VAL A 366 -3.36 -8.52 12.25
C VAL A 366 -2.19 -7.77 12.88
N ARG A 367 -1.37 -8.45 13.69
CA ARG A 367 -0.07 -7.90 14.07
C ARG A 367 0.88 -8.06 12.90
N CYS A 368 1.51 -6.97 12.42
CA CYS A 368 2.48 -7.06 11.32
C CYS A 368 3.64 -8.01 11.64
N GLU A 369 4.01 -8.12 12.92
CA GLU A 369 5.12 -8.93 13.40
C GLU A 369 4.89 -10.45 13.25
N SER A 370 3.63 -10.90 13.14
CA SER A 370 3.28 -12.32 13.03
C SER A 370 3.03 -12.78 11.59
N LEU A 371 3.32 -11.96 10.57
CA LEU A 371 3.12 -12.30 9.15
C LEU A 371 4.23 -13.20 8.56
N LYS A 372 5.03 -13.86 9.40
CA LYS A 372 6.19 -14.65 8.99
C LYS A 372 5.90 -16.14 8.71
N ASP A 373 4.67 -16.59 8.93
CA ASP A 373 4.28 -18.00 8.77
C ASP A 373 3.26 -18.21 7.65
#